data_AF-A0A7K0WU24-F1
#
_entry.id   AF-A0A7K0WU24-F1
#
_cell.length_a   1.000
_cell.length_b   1.000
_cell.length_c   1.000
_cell.angle_alpha   90.00
_cell.angle_beta   90.00
_cell.angle_gamma   90.00
#
_symmetry.space_group_name_H-M   'P 1'
#
loop_
_entity.id
_entity.type
_entity.pdbx_description
1 polymer ?
#
loop_
_entity_poly.entity_id
_entity_poly.type
_entity_poly.pdbx_seq_one_letter_code
_entity_poly.pdbx_strand_id
1 'polypeptide(L)'
;MTQDRSVEVDELGPGAPTPPIPIKGGGAAATSKRRGSRVGITEAVLRDLRSTCAEVTEDPEVIGEASRDWWPLAMTWALAGQVGSRAAAVARPTTAQEVAELLAVCNKWGLPVTAAGGRSGVLGASVPVFGGVLLDMCGLSGIVDVDDESLTVNVLPGTFGDLFEDELRSSYSLTCGHWPQSMALSTVGGWIACRGAGQMSTRYGKIEDMVQGLDVALADGRIVSTGGYPRAATGPDLTQLFVGSEGTLGVITSARLRVHPSP
;
A
#
# COMPACT_ATOMS: atom_id res chain seq x y z
N MET A 1 -16.70 -27.65 23.11
CA MET A 1 -16.89 -26.19 23.29
C MET A 1 -16.02 -25.51 22.24
N THR A 2 -16.52 -25.53 21.01
CA THR A 2 -15.84 -25.06 19.80
C THR A 2 -16.13 -23.58 19.70
N GLN A 3 -15.14 -22.73 19.99
CA GLN A 3 -15.25 -21.30 19.70
C GLN A 3 -14.89 -21.12 18.23
N ASP A 4 -15.93 -21.12 17.41
CA ASP A 4 -15.92 -20.54 16.09
C ASP A 4 -15.78 -19.02 16.25
N ARG A 5 -14.62 -18.49 15.87
CA ARG A 5 -14.42 -17.06 15.64
C ARG A 5 -13.86 -16.93 14.24
N SER A 6 -14.68 -17.27 13.25
CA SER A 6 -14.63 -16.58 11.98
C SER A 6 -14.79 -15.09 12.28
N VAL A 7 -13.74 -14.31 12.08
CA VAL A 7 -13.91 -12.87 11.88
C VAL A 7 -14.83 -12.74 10.67
N GLU A 8 -16.09 -12.34 10.90
CA GLU A 8 -17.00 -12.08 9.80
C GLU A 8 -16.37 -10.97 8.96
N VAL A 9 -16.23 -11.22 7.65
CA VAL A 9 -15.63 -10.29 6.68
C VAL A 9 -16.36 -8.93 6.69
N ASP A 10 -17.55 -8.86 7.27
CA ASP A 10 -18.42 -7.69 7.43
C ASP A 10 -17.96 -6.71 8.53
N GLU A 11 -17.10 -7.11 9.48
CA GLU A 11 -16.67 -6.22 10.59
C GLU A 11 -15.60 -5.19 10.19
N LEU A 12 -14.91 -5.37 9.06
CA LEU A 12 -13.80 -4.49 8.65
C LEU A 12 -14.25 -3.22 7.91
N GLY A 13 -15.49 -3.18 7.43
CA GLY A 13 -16.02 -2.09 6.61
C GLY A 13 -15.32 -1.95 5.24
N PRO A 14 -15.89 -1.18 4.30
CA PRO A 14 -15.22 -0.87 3.04
C PRO A 14 -13.94 -0.05 3.27
N GLY A 15 -12.94 -0.22 2.42
CA GLY A 15 -11.70 0.58 2.48
C GLY A 15 -10.68 0.15 3.53
N ALA A 16 -10.78 -1.09 4.03
CA ALA A 16 -9.82 -1.68 4.97
C ALA A 16 -9.15 -2.94 4.38
N PRO A 17 -7.88 -3.21 4.71
CA PRO A 17 -7.20 -4.42 4.26
C PRO A 17 -7.92 -5.69 4.76
N THR A 18 -8.30 -6.58 3.84
CA THR A 18 -8.90 -7.87 4.20
C THR A 18 -7.82 -8.90 4.50
N PRO A 19 -7.84 -9.54 5.68
CA PRO A 19 -6.89 -10.60 6.01
C PRO A 19 -7.13 -11.86 5.13
N PRO A 20 -6.08 -12.60 4.72
CA PRO A 20 -6.23 -13.81 3.91
C PRO A 20 -7.03 -14.93 4.61
N ILE A 21 -6.43 -15.56 5.61
CA ILE A 21 -7.05 -16.61 6.46
C ILE A 21 -6.73 -16.32 7.92
N PRO A 22 -7.49 -16.83 8.91
CA PRO A 22 -7.13 -16.62 10.31
C PRO A 22 -5.73 -17.13 10.66
N ILE A 23 -4.98 -16.39 11.48
CA ILE A 23 -3.74 -16.87 12.08
C ILE A 23 -4.09 -17.76 13.27
N LYS A 24 -3.54 -18.97 13.33
CA LYS A 24 -3.74 -19.85 14.48
C LYS A 24 -3.20 -19.20 15.75
N GLY A 25 -4.09 -18.87 16.69
CA GLY A 25 -3.77 -18.18 17.93
C GLY A 25 -3.82 -16.65 17.86
N GLY A 26 -4.19 -16.07 16.72
CA GLY A 26 -4.29 -14.61 16.53
C GLY A 26 -2.97 -13.94 16.11
N GLY A 27 -3.05 -12.69 15.66
CA GLY A 27 -1.89 -11.88 15.28
C GLY A 27 -0.93 -11.65 16.45
N ALA A 28 -1.45 -11.47 17.66
CA ALA A 28 -0.66 -11.22 18.87
C ALA A 28 0.29 -12.39 19.19
N ALA A 29 -0.19 -13.62 19.05
CA ALA A 29 0.60 -14.82 19.31
C ALA A 29 1.47 -15.27 18.13
N ALA A 30 1.31 -14.65 16.94
CA ALA A 30 1.99 -15.08 15.73
C ALA A 30 3.51 -14.98 15.86
N THR A 31 4.23 -16.04 15.50
CA THR A 31 5.70 -16.06 15.55
C THR A 31 6.31 -15.86 14.16
N SER A 32 7.51 -15.28 14.07
CA SER A 32 8.18 -15.15 12.77
C SER A 32 8.72 -16.49 12.28
N LYS A 33 8.36 -16.88 11.06
CA LYS A 33 8.87 -18.07 10.38
C LYS A 33 10.34 -17.90 9.98
N ARG A 34 10.70 -16.74 9.43
CA ARG A 34 12.08 -16.45 9.05
C ARG A 34 12.93 -16.22 10.30
N ARG A 35 14.12 -16.81 10.28
CA ARG A 35 15.19 -16.60 11.27
C ARG A 35 16.24 -15.71 10.60
N GLY A 36 16.54 -14.56 11.21
CA GLY A 36 17.46 -13.57 10.65
C GLY A 36 17.60 -12.35 11.56
N SER A 37 18.56 -11.49 11.26
CA SER A 37 18.71 -10.20 11.94
C SER A 37 17.48 -9.34 11.70
N ARG A 38 16.89 -8.84 12.79
CA ARG A 38 15.78 -7.90 12.77
C ARG A 38 16.21 -6.60 13.40
N VAL A 39 15.82 -5.50 12.78
CA VAL A 39 15.99 -4.16 13.34
C VAL A 39 14.79 -3.89 14.23
N GLY A 40 15.04 -3.86 15.54
CA GLY A 40 14.06 -3.42 16.53
C GLY A 40 13.96 -1.90 16.56
N ILE A 41 12.99 -1.39 17.31
CA ILE A 41 12.78 0.05 17.51
C ILE A 41 12.95 0.34 19.00
N THR A 42 13.63 1.43 19.33
CA THR A 42 13.78 1.90 20.73
C THR A 42 12.73 2.94 21.06
N GLU A 43 12.48 3.20 22.35
CA GLU A 43 11.57 4.25 22.81
C GLU A 43 11.89 5.64 22.24
N ALA A 44 13.18 5.95 22.05
CA ALA A 44 13.58 7.21 21.44
C ALA A 44 13.12 7.30 19.99
N VAL A 45 13.25 6.21 19.24
CA VAL A 45 12.82 6.12 17.83
C VAL A 45 11.30 6.14 17.72
N LEU A 46 10.57 5.44 18.59
CA LEU A 46 9.09 5.46 18.62
C LEU A 46 8.55 6.87 18.85
N ARG A 47 9.17 7.62 19.75
CA ARG A 47 8.83 9.03 19.99
C ARG A 47 9.08 9.90 18.76
N ASP A 48 10.20 9.72 18.07
CA ASP A 48 10.47 10.43 16.81
C ASP A 48 9.40 10.08 15.75
N LEU A 49 9.07 8.79 15.58
CA LEU A 49 8.03 8.35 14.63
C LEU A 49 6.63 8.91 14.97
N ARG A 50 6.25 8.90 16.25
CA ARG A 50 4.98 9.47 16.72
C ARG A 50 4.92 10.99 16.59
N SER A 51 6.07 11.66 16.46
CA SER A 51 6.11 13.11 16.21
C SER A 51 5.81 13.47 14.76
N THR A 52 6.00 12.52 13.82
CA THR A 52 5.78 12.72 12.37
C THR A 52 4.47 12.11 11.87
N CYS A 53 3.91 11.13 12.58
CA CYS A 53 2.69 10.44 12.20
C CYS A 53 1.86 10.17 13.46
N ALA A 54 0.60 10.62 13.49
CA ALA A 54 -0.24 10.47 14.66
C ALA A 54 -0.54 8.99 14.99
N GLU A 55 -0.73 8.16 13.96
CA GLU A 55 -1.06 6.76 14.11
C GLU A 55 0.18 5.87 13.96
N VAL A 56 0.85 5.61 15.09
CA VAL A 56 1.95 4.64 15.20
C VAL A 56 1.67 3.69 16.35
N THR A 57 1.47 2.41 16.02
CA THR A 57 1.09 1.36 16.97
C THR A 57 2.14 0.26 17.09
N GLU A 58 2.24 -0.26 18.30
CA GLU A 58 3.04 -1.43 18.66
C GLU A 58 2.15 -2.60 19.09
N ASP A 59 0.84 -2.50 18.85
CA ASP A 59 -0.12 -3.54 19.20
C ASP A 59 0.29 -4.87 18.54
N PRO A 60 0.57 -5.92 19.34
CA PRO A 60 0.98 -7.22 18.82
C PRO A 60 -0.03 -7.83 17.85
N GLU A 61 -1.33 -7.59 18.01
CA GLU A 61 -2.37 -8.08 17.11
C GLU A 61 -2.25 -7.41 15.75
N VAL A 62 -2.21 -6.07 15.73
CA VAL A 62 -2.07 -5.27 14.50
C VAL A 62 -0.76 -5.61 13.78
N ILE A 63 0.36 -5.71 14.50
CA ILE A 63 1.64 -6.10 13.93
C ILE A 63 1.55 -7.48 13.28
N GLY A 64 0.94 -8.45 13.96
CA GLY A 64 0.80 -9.82 13.44
C GLY A 64 -0.01 -9.87 12.15
N GLU A 65 -1.15 -9.17 12.13
CA GLU A 65 -2.04 -9.13 10.98
C GLU A 65 -1.49 -8.29 9.81
N ALA A 66 -0.79 -7.19 10.07
CA ALA A 66 -0.18 -6.37 9.03
C ALA A 66 1.04 -7.06 8.38
N SER A 67 1.71 -7.96 9.09
CA SER A 67 2.97 -8.60 8.68
C SER A 67 2.83 -9.76 7.68
N ARG A 68 1.77 -9.77 6.87
CA ARG A 68 1.45 -10.82 5.91
C ARG A 68 0.63 -10.28 4.73
N ASP A 69 0.68 -11.01 3.64
CA ASP A 69 -0.19 -10.84 2.48
C ASP A 69 -0.83 -12.17 2.08
N TRP A 70 -1.43 -12.19 0.89
CA TRP A 70 -2.10 -13.33 0.28
C TRP A 70 -1.13 -14.30 -0.39
N TRP A 71 0.18 -14.24 -0.11
CA TRP A 71 1.13 -15.24 -0.59
C TRP A 71 0.76 -16.64 -0.05
N PRO A 72 0.52 -17.66 -0.90
CA PRO A 72 0.06 -18.97 -0.42
C PRO A 72 0.99 -19.63 0.61
N LEU A 73 2.29 -19.34 0.55
CA LEU A 73 3.24 -19.82 1.54
C LEU A 73 3.05 -19.14 2.91
N ALA A 74 2.74 -17.84 2.94
CA ALA A 74 2.43 -17.12 4.16
C ALA A 74 1.12 -17.62 4.80
N MET A 75 0.12 -17.97 3.99
CA MET A 75 -1.11 -18.60 4.47
C MET A 75 -0.83 -19.96 5.12
N THR A 76 0.04 -20.77 4.54
CA THR A 76 0.45 -22.05 5.14
C THR A 76 1.11 -21.85 6.52
N TRP A 77 1.90 -20.78 6.68
CA TRP A 77 2.49 -20.42 7.97
C TRP A 77 1.45 -19.93 8.97
N ALA A 78 0.44 -19.19 8.53
CA ALA A 78 -0.64 -18.71 9.39
C ALA A 78 -1.39 -19.87 10.09
N LEU A 79 -1.59 -20.99 9.39
CA LEU A 79 -2.16 -22.21 9.97
C LEU A 79 -1.32 -22.80 11.12
N ALA A 80 -0.02 -22.51 11.14
CA ALA A 80 0.91 -22.89 12.20
C ALA A 80 1.13 -21.78 13.25
N GLY A 81 0.37 -20.68 13.20
CA GLY A 81 0.55 -19.53 14.09
C GLY A 81 1.81 -18.72 13.77
N GLN A 82 2.15 -18.65 12.48
CA GLN A 82 3.38 -18.03 12.00
C GLN A 82 3.10 -16.99 10.91
N VAL A 83 3.90 -15.94 10.88
CA VAL A 83 3.99 -14.96 9.77
C VAL A 83 5.40 -14.94 9.22
N GLY A 84 5.63 -14.38 8.03
CA GLY A 84 6.95 -14.40 7.41
C GLY A 84 8.03 -13.77 8.30
N SER A 85 7.81 -12.53 8.71
CA SER A 85 8.58 -11.76 9.70
C SER A 85 7.65 -10.72 10.31
N ARG A 86 7.91 -10.25 11.52
CA ARG A 86 7.09 -9.22 12.18
C ARG A 86 7.76 -7.85 12.05
N ALA A 87 6.97 -6.82 11.78
CA ALA A 87 7.40 -5.44 12.00
C ALA A 87 7.62 -5.18 13.50
N ALA A 88 8.37 -4.13 13.82
CA ALA A 88 8.50 -3.63 15.18
C ALA A 88 7.40 -2.60 15.50
N ALA A 89 6.94 -1.84 14.51
CA ALA A 89 5.79 -0.94 14.62
C ALA A 89 5.05 -0.86 13.28
N VAL A 90 3.77 -0.49 13.34
CA VAL A 90 2.96 -0.13 12.17
C VAL A 90 2.65 1.35 12.26
N ALA A 91 2.88 2.08 11.17
CA ALA A 91 2.55 3.50 11.05
C ALA A 91 1.56 3.71 9.91
N ARG A 92 0.51 4.51 10.15
CA ARG A 92 -0.57 4.76 9.18
C ARG A 92 -0.68 6.27 8.89
N PRO A 93 0.14 6.81 7.98
CA PRO A 93 0.08 8.22 7.61
C PRO A 93 -1.19 8.54 6.81
N THR A 94 -1.63 9.79 6.93
CA THR A 94 -2.81 10.35 6.28
C THR A 94 -2.46 11.48 5.31
N THR A 95 -1.19 11.93 5.30
CA THR A 95 -0.70 12.94 4.34
C THR A 95 0.63 12.52 3.71
N ALA A 96 0.96 13.10 2.56
CA ALA A 96 2.24 12.87 1.89
C ALA A 96 3.43 13.37 2.73
N GLN A 97 3.23 14.44 3.50
CA GLN A 97 4.22 15.01 4.41
C GLN A 97 4.54 14.06 5.56
N GLU A 98 3.52 13.47 6.19
CA GLU A 98 3.74 12.46 7.25
C GLU A 98 4.54 11.25 6.71
N VAL A 99 4.26 10.80 5.48
CA VAL A 99 5.04 9.75 4.81
C VAL A 99 6.50 10.17 4.67
N ALA A 100 6.75 11.35 4.13
CA ALA A 100 8.10 11.86 3.87
C ALA A 100 8.91 12.05 5.15
N GLU A 101 8.33 12.65 6.18
CA GLU A 101 8.97 12.87 7.47
C GLU A 101 9.27 11.55 8.18
N LEU A 102 8.35 10.59 8.13
CA LEU A 102 8.56 9.26 8.69
C LEU A 102 9.72 8.53 7.99
N LEU A 103 9.79 8.60 6.65
CA LEU A 103 10.91 8.03 5.90
C LEU A 103 12.25 8.67 6.30
N ALA A 104 12.29 10.00 6.47
CA ALA A 104 13.49 10.71 6.92
C ALA A 104 13.93 10.26 8.33
N VAL A 105 12.99 10.08 9.26
CA VAL A 105 13.26 9.51 10.59
C VAL A 105 13.83 8.10 10.47
N CYS A 106 13.18 7.22 9.71
CA CYS A 106 13.65 5.86 9.49
C CYS A 106 15.06 5.83 8.89
N ASN A 107 15.35 6.68 7.91
CA ASN A 107 16.67 6.79 7.27
C ASN A 107 17.74 7.29 8.25
N LYS A 108 17.44 8.30 9.07
CA LYS A 108 18.33 8.80 10.13
C LYS A 108 18.71 7.70 11.12
N TRP A 109 17.77 6.82 11.46
CA TRP A 109 17.96 5.74 12.44
C TRP A 109 18.38 4.40 11.80
N GLY A 110 18.50 4.32 10.48
CA GLY A 110 18.83 3.09 9.77
C GLY A 110 17.75 2.01 9.86
N LEU A 111 16.47 2.40 9.96
CA LEU A 111 15.34 1.49 10.07
C LEU A 111 14.87 1.03 8.68
N PRO A 112 14.69 -0.28 8.46
CA PRO A 112 13.96 -0.79 7.31
C PRO A 112 12.51 -0.31 7.33
N VAL A 113 11.99 0.04 6.16
CA VAL A 113 10.58 0.39 5.96
C VAL A 113 9.98 -0.56 4.92
N THR A 114 8.79 -1.07 5.20
CA THR A 114 8.01 -1.88 4.25
C THR A 114 6.68 -1.18 4.00
N ALA A 115 6.51 -0.60 2.81
CA ALA A 115 5.26 0.05 2.42
C ALA A 115 4.20 -0.99 2.04
N ALA A 116 2.98 -0.81 2.54
CA ALA A 116 1.88 -1.73 2.31
C ALA A 116 0.57 -0.97 2.10
N GLY A 117 -0.17 -1.28 1.02
CA GLY A 117 -1.55 -0.86 0.84
C GLY A 117 -2.52 -1.93 1.37
N GLY A 118 -3.48 -2.34 0.53
CA GLY A 118 -4.46 -3.39 0.86
C GLY A 118 -3.90 -4.81 1.09
N ARG A 119 -2.59 -5.00 0.97
CA ARG A 119 -1.86 -6.27 1.22
C ARG A 119 -2.37 -7.50 0.45
N SER A 120 -3.03 -7.29 -0.70
CA SER A 120 -3.51 -8.37 -1.58
C SER A 120 -2.41 -9.08 -2.40
N GLY A 121 -1.14 -8.73 -2.18
CA GLY A 121 -0.01 -9.31 -2.92
C GLY A 121 0.13 -10.80 -2.68
N VAL A 122 0.68 -11.52 -3.66
CA VAL A 122 0.82 -12.99 -3.60
C VAL A 122 2.29 -13.44 -3.64
N LEU A 123 3.22 -12.52 -3.38
CA LEU A 123 4.66 -12.74 -3.52
C LEU A 123 5.46 -12.43 -2.24
N GLY A 124 4.80 -11.96 -1.17
CA GLY A 124 5.45 -11.61 0.09
C GLY A 124 6.02 -10.18 0.14
N ALA A 125 5.64 -9.30 -0.80
CA ALA A 125 6.20 -7.94 -0.92
C ALA A 125 5.90 -7.04 0.30
N SER A 126 4.77 -7.28 0.98
CA SER A 126 4.42 -6.54 2.21
C SER A 126 4.97 -7.15 3.50
N VAL A 127 5.73 -8.26 3.40
CA VAL A 127 6.31 -8.90 4.58
C VAL A 127 7.53 -8.09 5.05
N PRO A 128 7.56 -7.61 6.31
CA PRO A 128 8.68 -6.82 6.84
C PRO A 128 9.87 -7.72 7.19
N VAL A 129 10.59 -8.17 6.16
CA VAL A 129 11.65 -9.20 6.27
C VAL A 129 12.72 -8.84 7.31
N PHE A 130 13.05 -7.56 7.43
CA PHE A 130 14.08 -7.05 8.34
C PHE A 130 13.51 -6.41 9.62
N GLY A 131 12.21 -6.53 9.89
CA GLY A 131 11.55 -5.82 10.99
C GLY A 131 11.34 -4.34 10.64
N GLY A 132 11.68 -3.44 11.56
CA GLY A 132 11.52 -2.00 11.36
C GLY A 132 10.05 -1.57 11.32
N VAL A 133 9.73 -0.63 10.43
CA VAL A 133 8.40 -0.02 10.33
C VAL A 133 7.65 -0.59 9.13
N LEU A 134 6.45 -1.11 9.36
CA LEU A 134 5.49 -1.32 8.28
C LEU A 134 4.67 -0.04 8.11
N LEU A 135 4.68 0.51 6.90
CA LEU A 135 3.99 1.74 6.56
C LEU A 135 2.66 1.40 5.87
N ASP A 136 1.57 1.50 6.62
CA ASP A 136 0.21 1.27 6.13
C ASP A 136 -0.30 2.50 5.37
N MET A 137 -0.23 2.42 4.05
CA MET A 137 -0.61 3.50 3.14
C MET A 137 -2.13 3.68 3.00
N CYS A 138 -2.95 2.80 3.59
CA CYS A 138 -4.41 2.91 3.51
C CYS A 138 -4.98 4.14 4.23
N GLY A 139 -4.20 4.81 5.09
CA GLY A 139 -4.58 6.11 5.67
C GLY A 139 -4.57 7.26 4.65
N LEU A 140 -3.76 7.17 3.60
CA LEU A 140 -3.64 8.17 2.53
C LEU A 140 -4.52 7.78 1.35
N SER A 141 -5.83 8.05 1.45
CA SER A 141 -6.85 7.59 0.49
C SER A 141 -7.84 8.70 0.10
N GLY A 142 -8.46 8.53 -1.06
CA GLY A 142 -9.42 9.46 -1.66
C GLY A 142 -8.96 10.01 -3.01
N ILE A 143 -9.93 10.50 -3.79
CA ILE A 143 -9.68 11.30 -4.98
C ILE A 143 -9.37 12.74 -4.54
N VAL A 144 -8.29 13.31 -5.07
CA VAL A 144 -7.85 14.68 -4.77
C VAL A 144 -8.52 15.67 -5.72
N ASP A 145 -8.54 15.34 -7.01
CA ASP A 145 -9.04 16.21 -8.07
C ASP A 145 -9.29 15.41 -9.35
N VAL A 146 -10.25 15.87 -10.17
CA VAL A 146 -10.61 15.29 -11.46
C VAL A 146 -10.62 16.40 -12.52
N ASP A 147 -9.82 16.20 -13.57
CA ASP A 147 -9.80 17.04 -14.77
C ASP A 147 -10.61 16.33 -15.87
N ASP A 148 -11.84 16.81 -16.08
CA ASP A 148 -12.79 16.25 -17.05
C ASP A 148 -12.48 16.67 -18.51
N GLU A 149 -11.73 17.75 -18.71
CA GLU A 149 -11.26 18.18 -20.03
C GLU A 149 -10.10 17.29 -20.52
N SER A 150 -9.10 17.09 -19.66
CA SER A 150 -7.92 16.25 -19.96
C SER A 150 -8.16 14.76 -19.71
N LEU A 151 -9.29 14.40 -19.10
CA LEU A 151 -9.64 13.05 -18.66
C LEU A 151 -8.55 12.43 -17.78
N THR A 152 -8.22 13.13 -16.69
CA THR A 152 -7.27 12.65 -15.68
C THR A 152 -7.83 12.77 -14.27
N VAL A 153 -7.36 11.91 -13.39
CA VAL A 153 -7.68 11.97 -11.96
C VAL A 153 -6.39 11.94 -11.15
N ASN A 154 -6.31 12.81 -10.14
CA ASN A 154 -5.29 12.74 -9.11
C ASN A 154 -5.89 11.97 -7.92
N VAL A 155 -5.29 10.84 -7.56
CA VAL A 155 -5.81 9.94 -6.53
C VAL A 155 -4.70 9.54 -5.56
N LEU A 156 -5.07 9.39 -4.28
CA LEU A 156 -4.16 8.97 -3.24
C LEU A 156 -3.94 7.44 -3.26
N PRO A 157 -2.72 6.96 -2.97
CA PRO A 157 -2.28 5.58 -3.20
C PRO A 157 -2.99 4.53 -2.33
N GLY A 158 -3.54 4.94 -1.18
CA GLY A 158 -4.27 4.08 -0.25
C GLY A 158 -5.72 3.83 -0.65
N THR A 159 -6.21 4.48 -1.71
CA THR A 159 -7.59 4.31 -2.18
C THR A 159 -7.81 2.90 -2.71
N PHE A 160 -8.80 2.20 -2.16
CA PHE A 160 -9.21 0.88 -2.62
C PHE A 160 -9.91 0.98 -3.98
N GLY A 161 -9.71 -0.05 -4.81
CA GLY A 161 -10.13 -0.01 -6.20
C GLY A 161 -11.63 0.11 -6.41
N ASP A 162 -12.40 -0.67 -5.66
CA ASP A 162 -13.86 -0.64 -5.68
C ASP A 162 -14.39 0.76 -5.32
N LEU A 163 -13.91 1.35 -4.23
CA LEU A 163 -14.26 2.70 -3.82
C LEU A 163 -13.86 3.76 -4.85
N PHE A 164 -12.66 3.62 -5.43
CA PHE A 164 -12.17 4.52 -6.46
C PHE A 164 -13.04 4.51 -7.72
N GLU A 165 -13.40 3.33 -8.23
CA GLU A 165 -14.26 3.21 -9.41
C GLU A 165 -15.71 3.61 -9.13
N ASP A 166 -16.22 3.34 -7.92
CA ASP A 166 -17.57 3.76 -7.53
C ASP A 166 -17.68 5.28 -7.41
N GLU A 167 -16.69 5.95 -6.83
CA GLU A 167 -16.63 7.42 -6.76
C GLU A 167 -16.49 8.04 -8.16
N LEU A 168 -15.57 7.53 -9.00
CA LEU A 168 -15.43 8.00 -10.39
C LEU A 168 -16.74 7.91 -11.17
N ARG A 169 -17.46 6.80 -11.04
CA ARG A 169 -18.70 6.56 -11.78
C ARG A 169 -19.84 7.43 -11.26
N SER A 170 -20.03 7.46 -9.94
CA SER A 170 -21.20 8.11 -9.33
C SER A 170 -21.09 9.62 -9.28
N SER A 171 -19.88 10.17 -9.06
CA SER A 171 -19.66 11.60 -8.92
C SER A 171 -19.24 12.29 -10.23
N TYR A 172 -18.54 11.57 -11.12
CA TYR A 172 -17.92 12.18 -12.31
C TYR A 172 -18.38 11.55 -13.63
N SER A 173 -19.16 10.46 -13.61
CA SER A 173 -19.51 9.70 -14.82
C SER A 173 -18.27 9.22 -15.60
N LEU A 174 -17.19 8.91 -14.89
CA LEU A 174 -15.91 8.45 -15.43
C LEU A 174 -15.56 7.05 -14.91
N THR A 175 -14.55 6.41 -15.51
CA THR A 175 -13.96 5.15 -15.08
C THR A 175 -12.46 5.15 -15.38
N CYS A 176 -11.63 4.56 -14.51
CA CYS A 176 -10.22 4.31 -14.83
C CYS A 176 -10.09 3.04 -15.69
N GLY A 177 -10.99 2.07 -15.49
CA GLY A 177 -11.02 0.82 -16.23
C GLY A 177 -9.96 -0.20 -15.79
N HIS A 178 -9.21 0.10 -14.71
CA HIS A 178 -8.25 -0.82 -14.12
C HIS A 178 -8.96 -1.82 -13.22
N TRP A 179 -9.17 -3.05 -13.70
CA TRP A 179 -10.00 -4.04 -13.01
C TRP A 179 -9.25 -5.35 -12.67
N PRO A 180 -8.37 -5.38 -11.67
CA PRO A 180 -7.73 -6.61 -11.21
C PRO A 180 -8.73 -7.53 -10.49
N GLN A 181 -8.42 -8.81 -10.36
CA GLN A 181 -9.28 -9.75 -9.60
C GLN A 181 -9.36 -9.39 -8.11
N SER A 182 -8.33 -8.70 -7.60
CA SER A 182 -8.25 -8.20 -6.22
C SER A 182 -8.92 -6.84 -6.04
N MET A 183 -9.88 -6.45 -6.88
CA MET A 183 -10.42 -5.07 -6.94
C MET A 183 -10.77 -4.48 -5.56
N ALA A 184 -11.56 -5.20 -4.76
CA ALA A 184 -11.96 -4.78 -3.41
C ALA A 184 -10.87 -4.98 -2.33
N LEU A 185 -9.75 -5.61 -2.66
CA LEU A 185 -8.66 -5.93 -1.74
C LEU A 185 -7.40 -5.08 -1.97
N SER A 186 -7.31 -4.44 -3.13
CA SER A 186 -6.09 -3.80 -3.63
C SER A 186 -6.30 -2.31 -3.77
N THR A 187 -5.20 -1.58 -3.58
CA THR A 187 -5.20 -0.12 -3.63
C THR A 187 -4.47 0.38 -4.87
N VAL A 188 -4.76 1.62 -5.28
CA VAL A 188 -4.14 2.26 -6.45
C VAL A 188 -2.62 2.22 -6.39
N GLY A 189 -2.03 2.54 -5.23
CA GLY A 189 -0.58 2.49 -5.05
C GLY A 189 0.00 1.09 -5.21
N GLY A 190 -0.74 0.05 -4.79
CA GLY A 190 -0.35 -1.35 -4.98
C GLY A 190 -0.39 -1.77 -6.44
N TRP A 191 -1.37 -1.31 -7.22
CA TRP A 191 -1.41 -1.53 -8.67
C TRP A 191 -0.16 -0.99 -9.33
N ILE A 192 0.20 0.25 -9.02
CA ILE A 192 1.35 0.94 -9.61
C ILE A 192 2.66 0.27 -9.18
N ALA A 193 2.84 0.04 -7.87
CA ALA A 193 4.06 -0.54 -7.32
C ALA A 193 4.33 -1.96 -7.85
N CYS A 194 3.29 -2.73 -8.20
CA CYS A 194 3.41 -4.11 -8.67
C CYS A 194 3.22 -4.29 -10.19
N ARG A 195 3.09 -3.20 -10.97
CA ARG A 195 2.70 -3.24 -12.40
C ARG A 195 1.46 -4.11 -12.66
N GLY A 196 0.41 -3.89 -11.87
CA GLY A 196 -0.85 -4.62 -11.96
C GLY A 196 -1.46 -4.58 -13.36
N ALA A 197 -2.16 -5.65 -13.72
CA ALA A 197 -2.94 -5.75 -14.95
C ALA A 197 -4.42 -5.99 -14.61
N GLY A 198 -5.31 -5.28 -15.31
CA GLY A 198 -6.76 -5.44 -15.18
C GLY A 198 -7.36 -6.31 -16.28
N GLN A 199 -8.54 -6.90 -16.02
CA GLN A 199 -9.30 -7.70 -16.97
C GLN A 199 -9.66 -6.93 -18.25
N MET A 200 -9.86 -5.60 -18.13
CA MET A 200 -10.22 -4.71 -19.24
C MET A 200 -9.02 -4.04 -19.91
N SER A 201 -7.80 -4.56 -19.69
CA SER A 201 -6.57 -3.95 -20.21
C SER A 201 -6.47 -3.92 -21.74
N THR A 202 -7.23 -4.76 -22.45
CA THR A 202 -7.34 -4.69 -23.91
C THR A 202 -8.01 -3.40 -24.40
N ARG A 203 -8.88 -2.79 -23.59
CA ARG A 203 -9.55 -1.52 -23.89
C ARG A 203 -8.84 -0.32 -23.27
N TYR A 204 -8.45 -0.41 -22.01
CA TYR A 204 -7.97 0.74 -21.22
C TYR A 204 -6.45 0.75 -20.98
N GLY A 205 -5.73 -0.30 -21.36
CA GLY A 205 -4.31 -0.47 -21.06
C GLY A 205 -4.05 -1.11 -19.69
N LYS A 206 -2.78 -1.36 -19.38
CA LYS A 206 -2.35 -1.77 -18.02
C LYS A 206 -2.01 -0.55 -17.19
N ILE A 207 -1.66 -0.75 -15.92
CA ILE A 207 -1.41 0.37 -15.00
C ILE A 207 -0.29 1.29 -15.51
N GLU A 208 0.74 0.74 -16.14
CA GLU A 208 1.84 1.53 -16.72
C GLU A 208 1.43 2.43 -17.88
N ASP A 209 0.31 2.11 -18.57
CA ASP A 209 -0.24 2.90 -19.67
C ASP A 209 -1.22 3.98 -19.15
N MET A 210 -1.77 3.75 -17.96
CA MET A 210 -2.74 4.61 -17.27
C MET A 210 -2.06 5.71 -16.46
N VAL A 211 -0.90 5.42 -15.84
CA VAL A 211 -0.14 6.40 -15.05
C VAL A 211 0.43 7.49 -15.95
N GLN A 212 0.05 8.75 -15.66
CA GLN A 212 0.59 9.94 -16.33
C GLN A 212 1.59 10.70 -15.47
N GLY A 213 1.57 10.52 -14.16
CA GLY A 213 2.51 11.13 -13.24
C GLY A 213 2.37 10.59 -11.82
N LEU A 214 3.43 10.72 -11.03
CA LEU A 214 3.50 10.25 -9.65
C LEU A 214 4.17 11.30 -8.78
N ASP A 215 3.73 11.40 -7.53
CA ASP A 215 4.54 11.96 -6.45
C ASP A 215 5.06 10.80 -5.60
N VAL A 216 6.35 10.83 -5.29
CA VAL A 216 7.04 9.76 -4.57
C VAL A 216 7.90 10.35 -3.46
N ALA A 217 7.65 9.92 -2.22
CA ALA A 217 8.50 10.21 -1.08
C ALA A 217 9.72 9.27 -1.08
N LEU A 218 10.91 9.87 -1.00
CA LEU A 218 12.19 9.17 -0.95
C LEU A 218 12.64 8.95 0.51
N ALA A 219 13.62 8.08 0.71
CA ALA A 219 14.13 7.73 2.04
C ALA A 219 14.66 8.94 2.84
N ASP A 220 15.15 9.99 2.18
CA ASP A 220 15.63 11.20 2.84
C ASP A 220 14.53 12.24 3.13
N GLY A 221 13.27 11.91 2.85
CA GLY A 221 12.11 12.77 3.07
C GLY A 221 11.83 13.79 1.98
N ARG A 222 12.57 13.77 0.86
CA ARG A 222 12.16 14.55 -0.31
C ARG A 222 10.98 13.89 -1.02
N ILE A 223 10.03 14.70 -1.47
CA ILE A 223 9.00 14.27 -2.42
C ILE A 223 9.43 14.72 -3.80
N VAL A 224 9.49 13.77 -4.74
CA VAL A 224 9.79 14.03 -6.14
C VAL A 224 8.55 13.78 -6.99
N SER A 225 8.34 14.62 -8.00
CA SER A 225 7.27 14.46 -8.97
C SER A 225 7.83 13.96 -10.30
N THR A 226 7.16 13.00 -10.93
CA THR A 226 7.49 12.49 -12.26
C THR A 226 6.29 12.60 -13.21
N GLY A 227 6.57 12.63 -14.51
CA GLY A 227 5.52 12.70 -15.53
C GLY A 227 4.80 14.05 -15.53
N GLY A 228 3.47 14.03 -15.57
CA GLY A 228 2.61 15.20 -15.61
C GLY A 228 2.21 15.66 -17.02
N TYR A 229 2.60 14.90 -18.04
CA TYR A 229 2.31 15.18 -19.45
C TYR A 229 1.79 13.91 -20.14
N PRO A 230 0.91 14.02 -21.16
CA PRO A 230 0.46 12.84 -21.91
C PRO A 230 1.61 12.08 -22.60
N ARG A 231 2.67 12.80 -23.00
CA ARG A 231 3.91 12.27 -23.56
C ARG A 231 5.02 13.30 -23.49
N ALA A 232 6.26 12.88 -23.25
CA ALA A 232 7.43 13.75 -23.25
C ALA A 232 8.65 13.05 -23.89
N ALA A 233 9.60 13.84 -24.39
CA ALA A 233 10.88 13.39 -24.95
C ALA A 233 12.05 14.08 -24.23
N THR A 234 12.08 13.99 -22.90
CA THR A 234 12.99 14.72 -22.00
C THR A 234 14.06 13.83 -21.38
N GLY A 235 14.43 12.73 -22.06
CA GLY A 235 15.32 11.69 -21.55
C GLY A 235 14.56 10.43 -21.11
N PRO A 236 15.15 9.58 -20.25
CA PRO A 236 14.47 8.42 -19.70
C PRO A 236 13.21 8.80 -18.92
N ASP A 237 12.13 8.03 -19.07
CA ASP A 237 10.92 8.22 -18.28
C ASP A 237 11.14 7.72 -16.83
N LEU A 238 11.38 8.67 -15.92
CA LEU A 238 11.61 8.38 -14.51
C LEU A 238 10.37 7.82 -13.82
N THR A 239 9.16 8.02 -14.36
CA THR A 239 7.93 7.43 -13.83
C THR A 239 8.03 5.91 -13.86
N GLN A 240 8.60 5.35 -14.94
CA GLN A 240 8.75 3.90 -15.10
C GLN A 240 9.77 3.27 -14.15
N LEU A 241 10.59 4.05 -13.46
CA LEU A 241 11.43 3.53 -12.38
C LEU A 241 10.57 3.13 -11.16
N PHE A 242 9.52 3.90 -10.88
CA PHE A 242 8.66 3.66 -9.72
C PHE A 242 7.53 2.66 -10.02
N VAL A 243 7.03 2.63 -11.26
CA VAL A 243 6.03 1.66 -11.73
C VAL A 243 6.65 0.26 -11.79
N GLY A 244 6.33 -0.59 -10.81
CA GLY A 244 6.95 -1.91 -10.64
C GLY A 244 8.11 -1.97 -9.66
N SER A 245 8.36 -0.90 -8.91
CA SER A 245 9.44 -0.87 -7.92
C SER A 245 9.17 -1.71 -6.67
N GLU A 246 7.93 -2.17 -6.47
CA GLU A 246 7.49 -2.88 -5.27
C GLU A 246 7.86 -2.15 -3.95
N GLY A 247 7.88 -0.81 -3.98
CA GLY A 247 8.21 0.02 -2.83
C GLY A 247 9.70 0.11 -2.49
N THR A 248 10.58 -0.46 -3.31
CA THR A 248 12.03 -0.52 -3.03
C THR A 248 12.80 0.76 -3.35
N LEU A 249 12.22 1.67 -4.15
CA LEU A 249 12.87 2.91 -4.60
C LEU A 249 12.26 4.18 -3.98
N GLY A 250 11.12 4.05 -3.29
CA GLY A 250 10.37 5.14 -2.71
C GLY A 250 8.91 4.75 -2.46
N VAL A 251 8.17 5.63 -1.79
CA VAL A 251 6.75 5.42 -1.46
C VAL A 251 5.91 6.38 -2.28
N ILE A 252 5.03 5.84 -3.13
CA ILE A 252 4.09 6.66 -3.93
C ILE A 252 3.12 7.34 -2.97
N THR A 253 2.96 8.66 -3.08
CA THR A 253 2.07 9.48 -2.24
C THR A 253 0.93 10.13 -3.02
N SER A 254 1.03 10.21 -4.35
CA SER A 254 -0.03 10.66 -5.24
C SER A 254 0.15 10.02 -6.62
N ALA A 255 -0.94 9.74 -7.32
CA ALA A 255 -0.91 9.25 -8.68
C ALA A 255 -1.88 10.03 -9.57
N ARG A 256 -1.39 10.50 -10.71
CA ARG A 256 -2.22 11.00 -11.80
C ARG A 256 -2.48 9.89 -12.79
N LEU A 257 -3.74 9.50 -12.96
CA LEU A 257 -4.17 8.43 -13.85
C LEU A 257 -5.04 8.99 -14.99
N ARG A 258 -4.93 8.37 -16.17
CA ARG A 258 -5.89 8.56 -17.26
C ARG A 258 -7.22 7.90 -16.90
N VAL A 259 -8.32 8.59 -17.19
CA VAL A 259 -9.70 8.06 -17.06
C VAL A 259 -10.46 8.19 -18.38
N HIS A 260 -11.66 7.64 -18.42
CA HIS A 260 -12.52 7.56 -19.59
C HIS A 260 -13.98 7.82 -19.20
N PRO A 261 -14.83 8.32 -20.12
CA PRO A 261 -16.27 8.32 -19.90
C PRO A 261 -16.78 6.94 -19.52
N SER A 262 -17.62 6.87 -18.49
CA SER A 262 -18.29 5.62 -18.11
C SER A 262 -19.09 5.07 -19.30
N PRO A 263 -19.07 3.73 -19.52
CA PRO A 263 -19.77 3.10 -20.64
C PRO A 263 -21.30 3.10 -20.50
#